data_AF-A0A6P5G9E3-F1
#
_entry.id   AF-A0A6P5G9E3-F1
#
_cell.length_a   1.000
_cell.length_b   1.000
_cell.length_c   1.000
_cell.angle_alpha   90.00
_cell.angle_beta   90.00
_cell.angle_gamma   90.00
#
_symmetry.space_group_name_H-M   'P 1'
#
loop_
_entity.id
_entity.type
_entity.pdbx_description
1 polymer ?
#
loop_
_entity_poly.entity_id
_entity_poly.type
_entity_poly.pdbx_seq_one_letter_code
_entity_poly.pdbx_strand_id
1 'polypeptide(L)'
;MQIAPEVAEWLAREMGYRNYEVEGDPMLLYKPFVNVYFGAAYIKWLSSSDGKERSEEFVIRAYRGGIKKATHKSTADYFQRYLSVRDSLLAKRFCDFFYPI
;
A
#
# COMPACT_ATOMS: atom_id res chain seq x y z
N MET A 1 4.02 6.14 -3.72
CA MET A 1 3.53 4.74 -3.57
C MET A 1 4.02 3.93 -4.78
N GLN A 2 5.26 3.42 -4.76
CA GLN A 2 5.89 2.78 -5.93
C GLN A 2 5.19 1.45 -6.31
N ILE A 3 4.05 1.55 -6.98
CA ILE A 3 3.26 0.47 -7.55
C ILE A 3 3.76 0.17 -8.95
N ALA A 4 3.73 -1.12 -9.32
CA ALA A 4 4.07 -1.56 -10.66
C ALA A 4 2.90 -1.23 -11.62
N PRO A 5 3.16 -0.72 -12.84
CA PRO A 5 2.12 -0.41 -13.83
C PRO A 5 1.11 -1.54 -14.03
N GLU A 6 1.58 -2.79 -14.01
CA GLU A 6 0.76 -3.99 -14.19
C GLU A 6 -0.28 -4.13 -13.07
N VAL A 7 0.07 -3.75 -11.84
CA VAL A 7 -0.87 -3.76 -10.69
C VAL A 7 -1.91 -2.66 -10.84
N ALA A 8 -1.53 -1.47 -11.33
CA ALA A 8 -2.48 -0.38 -11.56
C ALA A 8 -3.48 -0.73 -12.67
N GLU A 9 -3.00 -1.30 -13.78
CA GLU A 9 -3.84 -1.79 -14.88
C GLU A 9 -4.81 -2.87 -14.40
N TRP A 10 -4.31 -3.85 -13.67
CA TRP A 10 -5.11 -4.93 -13.11
C TRP A 10 -6.19 -4.40 -12.13
N LEU A 11 -5.83 -3.45 -11.26
CA LEU A 11 -6.80 -2.80 -10.36
C LEU A 11 -7.90 -2.05 -11.12
N ALA A 12 -7.56 -1.36 -12.21
CA ALA A 12 -8.53 -0.62 -13.01
C ALA A 12 -9.45 -1.55 -13.83
N ARG A 13 -8.87 -2.58 -14.46
CA ARG A 13 -9.57 -3.50 -15.36
C ARG A 13 -10.42 -4.52 -14.61
N GLU A 14 -9.82 -5.22 -13.64
CA GLU A 14 -10.45 -6.36 -12.97
C GLU A 14 -11.12 -5.99 -11.65
N MET A 15 -10.54 -5.05 -10.90
CA MET A 15 -11.05 -4.69 -9.56
C MET A 15 -11.95 -3.45 -9.55
N GLY A 16 -12.13 -2.77 -10.69
CA GLY A 16 -13.07 -1.65 -10.84
C GLY A 16 -12.58 -0.29 -10.34
N TYR A 17 -11.29 -0.12 -10.04
CA TYR A 17 -10.71 1.17 -9.62
C TYR A 17 -10.48 2.11 -10.81
N ARG A 18 -11.55 2.77 -11.29
CA ARG A 18 -11.58 3.51 -12.57
C ARG A 18 -11.61 5.05 -12.46
N ASN A 19 -11.25 5.63 -11.32
CA ASN A 19 -11.23 7.10 -11.20
C ASN A 19 -10.13 7.77 -12.06
N TYR A 20 -9.14 7.00 -12.50
CA TYR A 20 -8.11 7.42 -13.44
C TYR A 20 -8.00 6.39 -14.55
N GLU A 21 -7.89 6.87 -15.79
CA GLU A 21 -7.65 6.03 -16.96
C GLU A 21 -6.19 5.60 -16.99
N VAL A 22 -5.96 4.28 -16.96
CA VAL A 22 -4.60 3.69 -16.91
C VAL A 22 -4.06 3.34 -18.29
N GLU A 23 -4.93 3.18 -19.28
CA GLU A 23 -4.55 2.63 -20.57
C GLU A 23 -3.69 3.61 -21.40
N GLY A 24 -2.48 3.17 -21.77
CA GLY A 24 -1.67 3.84 -22.79
C GLY A 24 -0.74 4.97 -22.32
N ASP A 25 -0.72 5.32 -21.02
CA ASP A 25 0.17 6.34 -20.47
C ASP A 25 1.23 5.73 -19.51
N PRO A 26 2.45 5.41 -19.98
CA PRO A 26 3.51 4.85 -19.14
C PRO A 26 3.99 5.83 -18.06
N MET A 27 3.66 7.13 -18.18
CA MET A 27 4.05 8.16 -17.23
C MET A 27 2.99 8.45 -16.18
N LEU A 28 1.81 7.81 -16.28
CA LEU A 28 0.67 8.09 -15.42
C LEU A 28 1.00 7.96 -13.93
N LEU A 29 1.76 6.93 -13.56
CA LEU A 29 2.15 6.67 -12.16
C LEU A 29 3.20 7.64 -11.62
N TYR A 30 3.77 8.55 -12.42
CA TYR A 30 4.55 9.68 -11.92
C TYR A 30 3.67 10.82 -11.40
N LYS A 31 2.38 10.85 -11.75
CA LYS A 31 1.42 11.84 -11.21
C LYS A 31 1.14 11.47 -9.74
N PRO A 32 1.49 12.32 -8.75
CA PRO A 32 1.45 11.94 -7.34
C PRO A 32 0.08 11.44 -6.87
N PHE A 33 -1.01 12.10 -7.27
CA PHE A 33 -2.36 11.72 -6.87
C PHE A 33 -2.81 10.39 -7.48
N VAL A 34 -2.44 10.12 -8.73
CA VAL A 34 -2.77 8.86 -9.40
C VAL A 34 -2.01 7.71 -8.73
N ASN A 35 -0.73 7.95 -8.45
CA ASN A 35 0.12 7.00 -7.75
C ASN A 35 -0.41 6.67 -6.35
N VAL A 36 -0.85 7.67 -5.59
CA VAL A 36 -1.47 7.48 -4.27
C VAL A 36 -2.82 6.77 -4.37
N TYR A 37 -3.64 7.10 -5.37
CA TYR A 37 -4.93 6.44 -5.59
C TYR A 37 -4.77 4.93 -5.78
N PHE A 38 -3.93 4.51 -6.74
CA PHE A 38 -3.69 3.08 -6.95
C PHE A 38 -2.96 2.45 -5.76
N GLY A 39 -2.07 3.20 -5.10
CA GLY A 39 -1.48 2.86 -3.82
C GLY A 39 -2.50 2.40 -2.77
N ALA A 40 -3.47 3.26 -2.50
CA ALA A 40 -4.53 3.02 -1.52
C ALA A 40 -5.49 1.91 -1.98
N ALA A 41 -5.85 1.89 -3.27
CA ALA A 41 -6.68 0.83 -3.85
C ALA A 41 -6.03 -0.55 -3.66
N TYR A 42 -4.71 -0.66 -3.86
CA TYR A 42 -4.00 -1.91 -3.69
C TYR A 42 -3.96 -2.36 -2.23
N ILE A 43 -3.69 -1.45 -1.30
CA ILE A 43 -3.75 -1.73 0.14
C ILE A 43 -5.14 -2.23 0.55
N LYS A 44 -6.20 -1.54 0.08
CA LYS A 44 -7.59 -1.94 0.34
C LYS A 44 -7.90 -3.33 -0.21
N TRP A 45 -7.44 -3.64 -1.41
CA TRP A 45 -7.64 -4.97 -1.96
C TRP A 45 -6.89 -6.05 -1.18
N LEU A 46 -5.63 -5.78 -0.80
CA LEU A 46 -4.81 -6.70 0.00
C LEU A 46 -5.40 -6.96 1.39
N SER A 47 -6.07 -5.99 2.02
CA SER A 47 -6.67 -6.19 3.35
C SER A 47 -7.80 -7.22 3.39
N SER A 48 -8.40 -7.54 2.25
CA SER A 48 -9.50 -8.51 2.14
C SER A 48 -9.27 -9.55 1.04
N SER A 49 -8.01 -9.81 0.66
CA SER A 49 -7.69 -10.68 -0.47
C SER A 49 -8.06 -12.14 -0.19
N ASP A 50 -8.53 -12.85 -1.22
CA ASP A 50 -9.10 -14.21 -1.16
C ASP A 50 -10.32 -14.33 -0.22
N GLY A 51 -11.08 -13.24 -0.06
CA GLY A 51 -12.27 -13.21 0.81
C GLY A 51 -11.95 -13.32 2.30
N LYS A 52 -10.70 -13.09 2.69
CA LYS A 52 -10.23 -13.17 4.09
C LYS A 52 -9.69 -11.83 4.53
N GLU A 53 -10.06 -11.43 5.74
CA GLU A 53 -9.39 -10.31 6.41
C GLU A 53 -7.92 -10.65 6.66
N ARG A 54 -7.03 -9.72 6.33
CA ARG A 54 -5.58 -9.89 6.42
C ARG A 54 -4.99 -9.01 7.51
N SER A 55 -3.98 -9.53 8.18
CA SER A 55 -3.20 -8.74 9.12
C SER A 55 -2.47 -7.62 8.40
N GLU A 56 -2.21 -6.53 9.13
CA GLU A 56 -1.40 -5.41 8.66
C GLU A 56 -0.02 -5.87 8.17
N GLU A 57 0.63 -6.81 8.89
CA GLU A 57 1.88 -7.42 8.44
C GLU A 57 1.75 -8.04 7.05
N PHE A 58 0.71 -8.85 6.84
CA PHE A 58 0.47 -9.48 5.54
C PHE A 58 0.31 -8.42 4.45
N VAL A 59 -0.49 -7.38 4.69
CA VAL A 59 -0.75 -6.30 3.73
C VAL A 59 0.54 -5.59 3.36
N ILE A 60 1.35 -5.17 4.33
CA ILE A 60 2.60 -4.44 4.09
C ILE A 60 3.63 -5.30 3.35
N ARG A 61 3.76 -6.57 3.73
CA ARG A 61 4.71 -7.49 3.08
C ARG A 61 4.24 -7.86 1.67
N ALA A 62 2.94 -8.07 1.47
CA ALA A 62 2.35 -8.34 0.16
C ALA A 62 2.42 -7.12 -0.77
N TYR A 63 2.31 -5.90 -0.24
CA TYR A 63 2.45 -4.68 -1.04
C TYR A 63 3.82 -4.62 -1.75
N ARG A 64 4.89 -5.07 -1.08
CA ARG A 64 6.24 -5.14 -1.65
C ARG A 64 6.48 -6.36 -2.53
N GLY A 65 5.99 -7.53 -2.14
CA GLY A 65 6.38 -8.82 -2.73
C GLY A 65 5.29 -9.59 -3.47
N GLY A 66 4.05 -9.10 -3.46
CA GLY A 66 2.85 -9.85 -3.81
C GLY A 66 2.42 -10.85 -2.73
N ILE A 67 1.17 -11.34 -2.83
CA ILE A 67 0.56 -12.25 -1.85
C ILE A 67 1.43 -13.48 -1.56
N LYS A 68 2.03 -14.07 -2.60
CA LYS A 68 2.88 -15.27 -2.47
C LYS A 68 4.13 -15.03 -1.61
N LYS A 69 4.60 -13.79 -1.49
CA LYS A 69 5.77 -13.42 -0.69
C LYS A 69 5.41 -12.71 0.62
N ALA A 70 4.13 -12.67 0.99
CA ALA A 70 3.67 -12.01 2.21
C ALA A 70 4.30 -12.61 3.48
N THR A 71 4.67 -13.90 3.47
CA THR A 71 5.34 -14.59 4.59
C THR A 71 6.82 -14.86 4.33
N HIS A 72 7.33 -14.55 3.14
CA HIS A 72 8.69 -14.87 2.73
C HIS A 72 9.73 -13.94 3.40
N LYS A 73 10.91 -14.46 3.78
CA LYS A 73 11.92 -13.68 4.53
C LYS A 73 12.33 -12.37 3.83
N SER A 74 12.28 -12.35 2.50
CA SER A 74 12.68 -11.19 1.68
C SER A 74 11.76 -9.97 1.81
N THR A 75 10.63 -10.09 2.50
CA THR A 75 9.69 -8.98 2.76
C THR A 75 9.66 -8.58 4.24
N ALA A 76 10.38 -9.30 5.10
CA ALA A 76 10.37 -9.06 6.55
C ALA A 76 10.98 -7.70 6.91
N ASP A 77 12.06 -7.30 6.23
CA ASP A 77 12.72 -6.00 6.45
C ASP A 77 11.79 -4.83 6.13
N TYR A 78 10.92 -4.99 5.13
CA TYR A 78 9.93 -3.98 4.76
C TYR A 78 8.92 -3.74 5.88
N PHE A 79 8.46 -4.80 6.54
CA PHE A 79 7.58 -4.67 7.69
C PHE A 79 8.28 -4.06 8.90
N GLN A 80 9.53 -4.40 9.16
CA GLN A 80 10.31 -3.77 10.24
C GLN A 80 10.46 -2.26 10.04
N ARG A 81 10.72 -1.81 8.81
CA ARG A 81 10.77 -0.38 8.47
C ARG A 81 9.41 0.31 8.69
N TYR A 82 8.33 -0.37 8.31
CA TYR A 82 6.98 0.11 8.55
C TYR A 82 6.70 0.32 10.04
N LEU A 83 7.01 -0.67 10.89
CA LEU A 83 6.84 -0.58 12.35
C LEU A 83 7.61 0.60 12.93
N SER A 84 8.89 0.76 12.55
CA SER A 84 9.73 1.87 13.00
C SER A 84 9.11 3.25 12.73
N VAL A 85 8.56 3.46 11.53
CA VAL A 85 7.91 4.72 11.17
C VAL A 85 6.57 4.87 11.90
N ARG A 86 5.75 3.83 11.93
CA ARG A 86 4.44 3.86 12.58
C ARG A 86 4.57 4.21 14.06
N ASP A 87 5.45 3.53 14.78
CA ASP A 87 5.63 3.73 16.21
C ASP A 87 6.19 5.13 16.50
N SER A 88 7.08 5.64 15.64
CA SER A 88 7.57 7.03 15.72
C SER A 88 6.45 8.06 15.50
N LEU A 89 5.52 7.80 14.57
CA LEU A 89 4.37 8.68 14.32
C LEU A 89 3.35 8.64 15.46
N LEU A 90 3.13 7.46 16.06
CA LEU A 90 2.26 7.31 17.23
C LEU A 90 2.83 8.05 18.44
N ALA A 91 4.15 7.96 18.66
CA ALA A 91 4.82 8.71 19.71
C ALA A 91 4.68 10.23 19.52
N LYS A 92 4.84 10.73 18.28
CA LYS A 92 4.61 12.15 17.97
C LYS A 92 3.18 12.58 18.24
N ARG A 93 2.19 11.83 17.77
CA ARG A 93 0.77 12.11 18.01
C ARG A 93 0.44 12.13 19.51
N PHE A 94 1.05 11.25 20.29
CA PHE A 94 0.91 11.26 21.75
C PHE A 94 1.50 12.56 22.33
N CYS A 95 2.71 12.96 21.95
CA CYS A 95 3.28 14.23 22.40
C CYS A 95 2.41 15.44 22.01
N ASP A 96 1.95 15.52 20.77
CA ASP A 96 1.11 16.63 20.28
C ASP A 96 -0.22 16.73 21.04
N PHE A 97 -0.78 15.60 21.47
CA PHE A 97 -2.04 15.56 22.22
C PHE A 97 -1.87 15.94 23.69
N PHE A 98 -0.76 15.55 24.32
CA PHE A 98 -0.52 15.79 25.75
C PHE A 98 0.25 17.07 26.05
N TYR A 99 0.99 17.62 25.08
CA TYR A 99 1.77 18.85 25.22
C TYR A 99 1.54 19.79 24.02
N PRO A 100 0.32 20.35 23.86
CA PRO A 100 0.07 21.34 22.83
C PRO A 100 0.88 22.62 23.13
N ILE A 101 1.55 23.16 22.10
CA ILE A 101 2.28 24.45 22.14
C ILE A 101 1.29 25.60 22.16
#